data_AF-A0A673GWZ9-F1
#
_entry.id   AF-A0A673GWZ9-F1
#
_cell.length_a   1.000
_cell.length_b   1.000
_cell.length_c   1.000
_cell.angle_alpha   90.00
_cell.angle_beta   90.00
_cell.angle_gamma   90.00
#
_symmetry.space_group_name_H-M   'P 1'
#
loop_
_entity.id
_entity.type
_entity.pdbx_description
1 polymer ?
#
loop_
_entity_poly.entity_id
_entity_poly.type
_entity_poly.pdbx_seq_one_letter_code
_entity_poly.pdbx_strand_id
1 'polypeptide(L)'
;MQIIVGLLNLMTGILFISSGIHDYIMMYNAPFWLGGVFLVVGVVSIVAAWFPSYFLLLVTVVLNKVSALLAMIGLALYAWDLMSFKVVMHYNEMNYDKMIRETLDITMMIFSALQLCATLSFSVLTLKELCETNSVEDPQLYKPLKEELTVSHVC
;
A
#
# COMPACT_ATOMS: atom_id res chain seq x y z
N MET A 1 3.24 -2.40 7.77
CA MET A 1 3.81 -2.77 6.45
C MET A 1 3.69 -1.66 5.42
N GLN A 2 2.47 -1.18 5.11
CA GLN A 2 2.26 -0.22 4.01
C GLN A 2 3.09 1.07 4.14
N ILE A 3 3.16 1.67 5.33
CA ILE A 3 3.99 2.85 5.60
C ILE A 3 5.47 2.57 5.34
N ILE A 4 5.98 1.43 5.82
CA ILE A 4 7.39 1.05 5.66
C ILE A 4 7.72 0.91 4.17
N VAL A 5 6.87 0.19 3.42
CA VAL A 5 7.04 0.03 1.98
C VAL A 5 6.93 1.37 1.25
N GLY A 6 6.01 2.24 1.66
CA GLY A 6 5.88 3.59 1.12
C GLY A 6 7.16 4.42 1.31
N LEU A 7 7.71 4.43 2.52
CA LEU A 7 8.97 5.12 2.84
C LEU A 7 10.15 4.54 2.07
N LEU A 8 10.26 3.20 1.98
CA LEU A 8 11.35 2.56 1.24
C LEU A 8 11.30 2.91 -0.26
N ASN A 9 10.12 2.92 -0.88
CA ASN A 9 9.96 3.36 -2.26
C ASN A 9 10.42 4.82 -2.46
N LEU A 10 10.06 5.73 -1.54
CA LEU A 10 10.50 7.12 -1.59
C LEU A 10 12.02 7.25 -1.41
N MET A 11 12.60 6.52 -0.46
CA MET A 11 14.05 6.53 -0.22
C MET A 11 14.82 5.99 -1.43
N THR A 12 14.36 4.90 -2.04
CA THR A 12 14.95 4.38 -3.28
C THR A 12 14.87 5.40 -4.41
N GLY A 13 13.73 6.08 -4.57
CA GLY A 13 13.59 7.14 -5.57
C GLY A 13 14.58 8.30 -5.35
N ILE A 14 14.73 8.75 -4.10
CA ILE A 14 15.71 9.80 -3.74
C ILE A 14 17.15 9.32 -4.02
N LEU A 15 17.47 8.08 -3.64
CA LEU A 15 18.79 7.50 -3.86
C LEU A 15 19.13 7.45 -5.35
N PHE A 16 18.19 7.00 -6.19
CA PHE A 16 18.37 6.96 -7.64
C PHE A 16 18.66 8.35 -8.23
N ILE A 17 17.92 9.39 -7.81
CA ILE A 17 18.22 10.77 -8.22
C ILE A 17 19.61 11.20 -7.75
N SER A 18 19.95 10.94 -6.49
CA SER A 18 21.22 11.37 -5.89
C SER A 18 22.45 10.69 -6.52
N SER A 19 22.30 9.44 -6.94
CA SER A 19 23.33 8.65 -7.60
C SER A 19 23.39 8.91 -9.12
N GLY A 20 22.56 9.80 -9.67
CA GLY A 20 22.50 10.04 -11.12
C GLY A 20 22.03 8.82 -11.92
N ILE A 21 21.33 7.90 -11.27
CA ILE A 21 20.81 6.67 -11.84
C ILE A 21 19.54 7.00 -12.64
N HIS A 22 19.61 6.86 -13.97
CA HIS A 22 18.48 7.07 -14.86
C HIS A 22 18.09 5.75 -15.54
N ASP A 23 17.12 5.05 -14.96
CA ASP A 23 16.59 3.78 -15.44
C ASP A 23 15.13 3.89 -15.89
N TYR A 24 14.57 2.77 -16.33
CA TYR A 24 13.18 2.70 -16.80
C TYR A 24 12.19 2.99 -15.68
N ILE A 25 12.48 2.57 -14.44
CA ILE A 25 11.62 2.79 -13.27
C ILE A 25 11.53 4.30 -12.93
N MET A 26 12.65 5.00 -13.00
CA MET A 26 12.78 6.42 -12.73
C MET A 26 12.24 7.29 -13.86
N MET A 27 12.28 6.82 -15.11
CA MET A 27 11.62 7.51 -16.24
C MET A 27 10.12 7.75 -15.98
N TYR A 28 9.46 6.79 -15.31
CA TYR A 28 8.05 6.90 -14.92
C TYR A 28 7.84 7.45 -13.49
N ASN A 29 8.91 7.83 -12.78
CA ASN A 29 8.88 8.19 -11.37
C ASN A 29 8.11 7.16 -10.50
N ALA A 30 8.17 5.89 -10.89
CA ALA A 30 7.39 4.82 -10.27
C ALA A 30 7.62 4.71 -8.74
N PRO A 31 8.86 4.84 -8.20
CA PRO A 31 9.09 4.77 -6.77
C PRO A 31 8.37 5.90 -6.01
N PHE A 32 8.24 7.09 -6.60
CA PHE A 32 7.56 8.21 -5.94
C PHE A 32 6.06 8.01 -5.88
N TRP A 33 5.43 7.61 -7.00
CA TRP A 33 3.99 7.43 -7.03
C TRP A 33 3.54 6.19 -6.25
N LEU A 34 4.25 5.05 -6.40
CA LEU A 34 4.01 3.87 -5.57
C LEU A 34 4.21 4.17 -4.09
N GLY A 35 5.32 4.84 -3.75
CA GLY A 35 5.66 5.19 -2.38
C GLY A 35 4.62 6.10 -1.73
N GLY A 36 4.18 7.14 -2.43
CA GLY A 36 3.15 8.06 -1.96
C GLY A 36 1.81 7.38 -1.70
N VAL A 37 1.35 6.53 -2.63
CA VAL A 37 0.08 5.81 -2.45
C VAL A 37 0.16 4.85 -1.26
N PHE A 38 1.22 4.05 -1.13
CA PHE A 38 1.37 3.14 0.01
C PHE A 38 1.46 3.88 1.36
N LEU A 39 2.08 5.06 1.38
CA LEU A 39 2.15 5.88 2.58
C LEU A 39 0.76 6.38 3.00
N VAL A 40 0.00 6.96 2.07
CA VAL A 40 -1.35 7.47 2.33
C VAL A 40 -2.29 6.35 2.78
N VAL A 41 -2.28 5.22 2.07
CA VAL A 41 -3.11 4.05 2.41
C VAL A 41 -2.73 3.50 3.79
N GLY A 42 -1.43 3.50 4.12
CA GLY A 42 -0.95 3.13 5.45
C GLY A 42 -1.46 4.04 6.56
N VAL A 43 -1.46 5.36 6.34
CA VAL A 43 -2.01 6.32 7.31
C VAL A 43 -3.50 6.11 7.50
N VAL A 44 -4.28 5.96 6.42
CA VAL A 44 -5.73 5.71 6.50
C VAL A 44 -6.02 4.42 7.26
N SER A 45 -5.24 3.36 7.02
CA SER A 45 -5.38 2.09 7.73
C SER A 45 -5.13 2.22 9.24
N ILE A 46 -4.17 3.06 9.66
CA ILE A 46 -3.96 3.36 11.08
C ILE A 46 -5.15 4.13 11.64
N VAL A 47 -5.59 5.18 10.96
CA VAL A 47 -6.73 5.99 11.42
C VAL A 47 -7.99 5.12 11.62
N ALA A 48 -8.25 4.19 10.70
CA ALA A 48 -9.36 3.25 10.81
C ALA A 48 -9.22 2.28 11.99
N ALA A 49 -8.00 1.92 12.40
CA ALA A 49 -7.76 1.07 13.56
C ALA A 49 -8.01 1.80 14.89
N TRP A 50 -7.74 3.11 14.95
CA TRP A 50 -8.01 3.93 16.15
C TRP A 50 -9.47 4.36 16.26
N PHE A 51 -10.11 4.63 15.12
CA PHE A 51 -11.51 5.07 15.04
C PHE A 51 -12.28 4.14 14.09
N PRO A 52 -12.68 2.95 14.56
CA PRO A 52 -13.35 1.94 13.74
C PRO A 52 -14.80 2.37 13.46
N SER A 53 -14.98 3.28 12.51
CA SER A 53 -16.29 3.57 11.90
C SER A 53 -16.50 2.68 10.68
N TYR A 54 -17.75 2.29 10.43
CA TYR A 54 -18.11 1.45 9.28
C TYR A 54 -17.56 2.02 7.95
N PHE A 55 -17.69 3.33 7.75
CA PHE A 55 -17.19 4.01 6.55
C PHE A 55 -15.66 3.89 6.41
N LEU A 56 -14.89 4.13 7.48
CA LEU A 56 -13.42 4.03 7.43
C LEU A 56 -12.94 2.58 7.24
N LEU A 57 -13.66 1.60 7.79
CA LEU A 57 -13.38 0.19 7.57
C LEU A 57 -13.64 -0.18 6.10
N LEU A 58 -14.74 0.26 5.51
CA LEU A 58 -15.06 0.04 4.09
C LEU A 58 -13.99 0.67 3.18
N VAL A 59 -13.60 1.92 3.43
CA VAL A 59 -12.53 2.61 2.69
C VAL A 59 -11.22 1.83 2.82
N THR A 60 -10.86 1.39 4.02
CA THR A 60 -9.64 0.61 4.26
C THR A 60 -9.63 -0.70 3.49
N VAL A 61 -10.75 -1.44 3.42
CA VAL A 61 -10.85 -2.68 2.62
C VAL A 61 -10.59 -2.41 1.15
N VAL A 62 -11.17 -1.35 0.59
CA VAL A 62 -10.94 -0.96 -0.81
C VAL A 62 -9.49 -0.57 -1.04
N LEU A 63 -8.92 0.28 -0.18
CA LEU A 63 -7.53 0.74 -0.28
C LEU A 63 -6.52 -0.41 -0.13
N ASN A 64 -6.84 -1.43 0.67
CA ASN A 64 -6.01 -2.63 0.80
C ASN A 64 -6.02 -3.48 -0.48
N LYS A 65 -7.15 -3.60 -1.18
CA LYS A 65 -7.18 -4.25 -2.49
C LYS A 65 -6.38 -3.47 -3.52
N VAL A 66 -6.52 -2.13 -3.55
CA VAL A 66 -5.72 -1.26 -4.42
C VAL A 66 -4.22 -1.44 -4.12
N SER A 67 -3.85 -1.49 -2.84
CA SER A 67 -2.47 -1.73 -2.41
C SER A 67 -1.94 -3.10 -2.84
N ALA A 68 -2.77 -4.14 -2.80
CA ALA A 68 -2.38 -5.46 -3.30
C ALA A 68 -2.10 -5.43 -4.80
N LEU A 69 -2.97 -4.80 -5.60
CA LEU A 69 -2.75 -4.64 -7.05
C LEU A 69 -1.47 -3.84 -7.34
N LEU A 70 -1.26 -2.73 -6.64
CA LEU A 70 -0.04 -1.92 -6.77
C LEU A 70 1.21 -2.69 -6.33
N ALA A 71 1.13 -3.55 -5.32
CA ALA A 71 2.25 -4.39 -4.91
C ALA A 71 2.61 -5.43 -5.98
N MET A 72 1.61 -6.01 -6.67
CA MET A 72 1.87 -6.87 -7.82
C MET A 72 2.49 -6.11 -8.99
N ILE A 73 2.00 -4.91 -9.28
CA ILE A 73 2.58 -4.04 -10.33
C ILE A 73 4.03 -3.70 -9.97
N GLY A 74 4.30 -3.29 -8.72
CA GLY A 74 5.65 -3.03 -8.22
C GLY A 74 6.56 -4.24 -8.39
N LEU A 75 6.10 -5.43 -7.98
CA LEU A 75 6.85 -6.68 -8.15
C LEU A 75 7.22 -6.93 -9.62
N ALA A 76 6.28 -6.76 -10.54
CA ALA A 76 6.50 -6.92 -11.97
C ALA A 76 7.48 -5.88 -12.53
N LEU A 77 7.36 -4.61 -12.12
CA LEU A 77 8.24 -3.53 -12.54
C LEU A 77 9.67 -3.75 -12.05
N TYR A 78 9.87 -4.05 -10.77
CA TYR A 78 11.20 -4.31 -10.20
C TYR A 78 11.85 -5.57 -10.80
N ALA A 79 11.07 -6.63 -11.07
CA ALA A 79 11.58 -7.81 -11.74
C ALA A 79 11.98 -7.53 -13.20
N TRP A 80 11.20 -6.71 -13.91
CA TRP A 80 11.49 -6.32 -15.29
C TRP A 80 12.74 -5.45 -15.39
N ASP A 81 12.91 -4.48 -14.50
CA ASP A 81 14.10 -3.62 -14.46
C ASP A 81 15.36 -4.44 -14.14
N LEU A 82 15.28 -5.31 -13.13
CA LEU A 82 16.37 -6.22 -12.75
C LEU A 82 16.80 -7.13 -13.91
N MET A 83 15.84 -7.69 -14.66
CA MET A 83 16.14 -8.56 -15.81
C MET A 83 16.76 -7.76 -16.96
N SER A 84 16.18 -6.60 -17.29
CA SER A 84 16.69 -5.71 -18.34
C SER A 84 18.12 -5.28 -18.05
N PHE A 85 18.40 -4.93 -16.79
CA PHE A 85 19.72 -4.56 -16.33
C PHE A 85 20.74 -5.71 -16.41
N LYS A 86 20.37 -6.93 -15.98
CA LYS A 86 21.25 -8.11 -16.07
C LYS A 86 21.61 -8.47 -17.50
N VAL A 87 20.66 -8.37 -18.44
CA VAL A 87 20.90 -8.61 -19.88
C VAL A 87 21.92 -7.62 -20.43
N VAL A 88 21.77 -6.32 -20.12
CA VAL A 88 22.67 -5.27 -20.62
C VAL A 88 24.10 -5.43 -20.08
N MET A 89 24.26 -5.87 -18.83
CA MET A 89 25.57 -5.84 -18.18
C MET A 89 26.39 -7.13 -18.23
N HIS A 90 26.08 -8.05 -19.13
CA HIS A 90 26.89 -9.23 -19.41
C HIS A 90 28.29 -8.91 -20.00
N TYR A 91 28.58 -7.64 -20.32
CA TYR A 91 29.79 -7.22 -21.07
C TYR A 91 30.68 -6.15 -20.40
N ASN A 92 30.41 -5.70 -19.16
CA ASN A 92 31.15 -4.58 -18.52
C ASN A 92 31.62 -4.89 -17.09
N GLU A 93 32.77 -4.32 -16.69
CA GLU A 93 33.33 -4.36 -15.33
C GLU A 93 32.34 -3.91 -14.25
N MET A 94 32.47 -4.47 -13.04
CA MET A 94 31.60 -4.17 -11.91
C MET A 94 31.93 -2.79 -11.30
N ASN A 95 30.97 -1.86 -11.37
CA ASN A 95 31.02 -0.58 -10.66
C ASN A 95 30.15 -0.64 -9.38
N TYR A 96 30.47 0.16 -8.35
CA TYR A 96 29.72 0.18 -7.08
C TYR A 96 28.24 0.55 -7.26
N ASP A 97 27.94 1.50 -8.15
CA ASP A 97 26.56 1.93 -8.45
C ASP A 97 25.71 0.78 -9.02
N LYS A 98 26.35 -0.14 -9.74
CA LYS A 98 25.71 -1.33 -10.32
C LYS A 98 25.20 -2.28 -9.23
N MET A 99 26.05 -2.52 -8.24
CA MET A 99 25.76 -3.40 -7.10
C MET A 99 24.66 -2.80 -6.21
N ILE A 100 24.72 -1.48 -5.98
CA ILE A 100 23.71 -0.76 -5.21
C ILE A 100 22.34 -0.87 -5.89
N ARG A 101 22.26 -0.66 -7.21
CA ARG A 101 21.01 -0.83 -7.97
C ARG A 101 20.43 -2.24 -7.83
N GLU A 102 21.22 -3.27 -8.13
CA GLU A 102 20.75 -4.66 -8.05
C GLU A 102 20.22 -4.98 -6.64
N THR A 103 20.93 -4.51 -5.61
CA THR A 103 20.53 -4.69 -4.21
C THR A 103 19.20 -3.99 -3.92
N LEU A 104 19.02 -2.76 -4.44
CA LEU A 104 17.79 -2.00 -4.26
C LEU A 104 16.60 -2.68 -4.95
N ASP A 105 16.73 -3.10 -6.21
CA ASP A 105 15.64 -3.77 -6.94
C ASP A 105 15.20 -5.07 -6.25
N ILE A 106 16.16 -5.90 -5.82
CA ILE A 106 15.86 -7.15 -5.09
C ILE A 106 15.16 -6.84 -3.76
N THR A 107 15.65 -5.83 -3.02
CA THR A 107 15.05 -5.41 -1.75
C THR A 107 13.61 -4.95 -1.95
N MET A 108 13.37 -4.11 -2.97
CA MET A 108 12.04 -3.62 -3.31
C MET A 108 11.10 -4.73 -3.76
N MET A 109 11.61 -5.73 -4.48
CA MET A 109 10.87 -6.94 -4.86
C MET A 109 10.41 -7.72 -3.62
N ILE A 110 11.31 -7.93 -2.64
CA ILE A 110 10.98 -8.61 -1.37
C ILE A 110 9.92 -7.83 -0.59
N PHE A 111 10.09 -6.51 -0.40
CA PHE A 111 9.11 -5.69 0.31
C PHE A 111 7.76 -5.63 -0.40
N SER A 112 7.73 -5.67 -1.74
CA SER A 112 6.50 -5.72 -2.52
C SER A 112 5.76 -7.05 -2.32
N ALA A 113 6.48 -8.17 -2.30
CA ALA A 113 5.92 -9.47 -1.98
C ALA A 113 5.39 -9.51 -0.53
N LEU A 114 6.14 -9.00 0.44
CA LEU A 114 5.70 -8.91 1.84
C LEU A 114 4.45 -8.03 1.99
N GLN A 115 4.38 -6.91 1.27
CA GLN A 115 3.21 -6.03 1.24
C GLN A 115 1.99 -6.73 0.64
N LEU A 116 2.16 -7.49 -0.44
CA LEU A 116 1.09 -8.28 -1.04
C LEU A 116 0.58 -9.33 -0.04
N CYS A 117 1.47 -10.08 0.59
CA CYS A 117 1.09 -11.06 1.61
C CYS A 117 0.34 -10.40 2.77
N ALA A 118 0.87 -9.30 3.32
CA ALA A 118 0.26 -8.60 4.45
C ALA A 118 -1.12 -8.03 4.11
N THR A 119 -1.29 -7.45 2.91
CA THR A 119 -2.56 -6.87 2.47
C THR A 119 -3.62 -7.93 2.21
N LEU A 120 -3.24 -9.10 1.67
CA LEU A 120 -4.14 -10.25 1.52
C LEU A 120 -4.58 -10.80 2.88
N SER A 121 -3.64 -11.02 3.80
CA SER A 121 -3.96 -11.49 5.16
C SER A 121 -4.88 -10.52 5.90
N PHE A 122 -4.58 -9.23 5.86
CA PHE A 122 -5.41 -8.22 6.52
C PHE A 122 -6.81 -8.12 5.88
N SER A 123 -6.92 -8.19 4.55
CA SER A 123 -8.21 -8.17 3.86
C SER A 123 -9.14 -9.32 4.30
N VAL A 124 -8.60 -10.51 4.54
CA VAL A 124 -9.37 -11.66 5.04
C VAL A 124 -9.86 -11.41 6.47
N LEU A 125 -9.02 -10.84 7.34
CA LEU A 125 -9.38 -10.49 8.71
C LEU A 125 -10.47 -9.41 8.77
N THR A 126 -10.30 -8.31 8.04
CA THR A 126 -11.29 -7.21 8.03
C THR A 126 -12.62 -7.63 7.41
N LEU A 127 -12.60 -8.49 6.38
CA LEU A 127 -13.84 -9.04 5.81
C LEU A 127 -14.59 -9.90 6.82
N LYS A 128 -13.87 -10.70 7.61
CA LYS A 128 -14.46 -11.51 8.68
C LYS A 128 -15.14 -10.62 9.72
N GLU A 129 -14.45 -9.60 10.21
CA GLU A 129 -15.00 -8.63 11.19
C GLU A 129 -16.22 -7.88 10.64
N LEU A 130 -16.18 -7.48 9.36
CA LEU A 130 -17.30 -6.82 8.71
C LEU A 130 -18.51 -7.77 8.60
N CYS A 131 -18.29 -9.04 8.28
CA CYS A 131 -19.35 -10.04 8.21
C CYS A 131 -19.99 -10.30 9.58
N GLU A 132 -19.19 -10.40 10.64
CA GLU A 132 -19.68 -10.56 12.01
C GLU A 132 -20.49 -9.34 12.46
N THR A 133 -20.06 -8.12 12.10
CA THR A 133 -20.79 -6.89 12.42
C THR A 133 -22.17 -6.85 11.74
N ASN A 134 -22.24 -7.21 10.45
CA ASN A 134 -23.51 -7.28 9.71
C ASN A 134 -24.47 -8.37 10.23
N SER A 135 -23.95 -9.45 10.83
CA SER A 135 -24.79 -10.51 11.43
C SER A 135 -25.37 -10.12 12.79
N VAL A 136 -24.80 -9.12 13.48
CA VAL A 136 -25.24 -8.65 14.80
C VAL A 136 -26.18 -7.43 14.67
N GLU A 137 -26.16 -6.71 13.54
CA GLU A 137 -26.95 -5.50 13.29
C GLU A 137 -28.33 -5.73 12.63
N ASP A 138 -29.17 -6.57 13.23
CA ASP A 138 -30.64 -6.49 13.07
C ASP A 138 -31.28 -6.74 14.46
N PRO A 139 -31.92 -5.76 15.17
CA PRO A 139 -32.43 -4.44 14.80
C PRO A 139 -32.15 -3.34 15.87
N GLN A 140 -30.93 -2.78 15.98
CA GLN A 140 -30.67 -1.64 16.89
C GLN A 140 -30.13 -0.36 16.20
N LEU A 141 -29.77 -0.43 14.91
CA LEU A 141 -29.25 0.71 14.15
C LEU A 141 -30.34 1.52 13.40
N TYR A 142 -31.60 1.48 13.84
CA TYR A 142 -32.59 2.50 13.47
C TYR A 142 -33.08 3.31 14.67
N LYS A 143 -32.54 3.07 15.87
CA LYS A 143 -32.99 3.77 17.09
C LYS A 143 -32.42 5.17 17.33
N PRO A 144 -31.22 5.59 16.86
CA PRO A 144 -30.75 6.91 17.26
C PRO A 144 -31.42 8.05 16.48
N LEU A 145 -32.16 7.79 15.39
CA LEU A 145 -32.73 8.88 14.56
C LEU A 145 -34.21 9.21 14.86
N LYS A 146 -34.94 8.42 15.66
CA LYS A 146 -36.37 8.72 15.94
C LYS A 146 -36.66 9.24 17.34
N GLU A 147 -35.77 9.04 18.32
CA GLU A 147 -35.95 9.64 19.65
C GLU A 147 -35.66 11.15 19.66
N GLU A 148 -34.92 11.67 18.67
CA GLU A 148 -34.66 13.11 18.53
C GLU A 148 -35.86 13.89 17.95
N LEU A 149 -36.79 13.21 17.26
CA LEU A 149 -38.02 13.82 16.74
C LEU A 149 -39.14 13.93 17.80
N THR A 150 -39.05 13.19 18.90
CA THR A 150 -40.05 13.25 19.99
C THR A 150 -39.78 14.33 21.03
N VAL A 151 -38.56 14.89 21.09
CA VAL A 151 -38.21 15.93 22.08
C VAL A 151 -38.46 17.35 21.54
N SER A 152 -38.54 17.54 20.22
CA SER A 152 -38.76 18.86 19.60
C SER A 152 -40.24 19.27 19.46
N HIS A 153 -41.21 18.45 19.88
CA HIS A 153 -42.64 18.78 19.78
C HIS A 153 -43.37 18.92 21.11
N VAL A 154 -42.64 19.07 22.22
CA VAL A 154 -43.21 19.52 23.51
C VAL A 154 -42.41 20.71 24.04
N CYS A 155 -42.66 21.88 23.46
CA CYS A 155 -42.78 23.18 24.12
C CYS A 155 -43.44 24.16 23.16
#